data_AF-A0A942U419-F1
#
_entry.id   AF-A0A942U419-F1
#
_cell.length_a   1.000
_cell.length_b   1.000
_cell.length_c   1.000
_cell.angle_alpha   90.00
_cell.angle_beta   90.00
_cell.angle_gamma   90.00
#
_symmetry.space_group_name_H-M   'P 1'
#
loop_
_entity.id
_entity.type
_entity.pdbx_description
1 polymer ?
#
loop_
_entity_poly.entity_id
_entity_poly.type
_entity_poly.pdbx_seq_one_letter_code
_entity_poly.pdbx_strand_id
1 'polypeptide(L)' 'MKKAEVGNIIEFRGGLQGIVEKVNENSVIVDLTYMDNYRDLELDQRTVVNHKNYKVIKETAY' A
#
# COMPACT_ATOMS: atom_id res chain seq x y z
N MET A 1 -12.40 -11.30 1.56
CA MET A 1 -11.20 -10.64 1.00
C MET A 1 -10.03 -10.97 1.89
N LYS A 2 -8.92 -11.47 1.34
CA LYS A 2 -7.66 -11.56 2.08
C LYS A 2 -7.22 -10.14 2.44
N LYS A 3 -6.99 -9.88 3.74
CA LYS A 3 -6.40 -8.61 4.18
C LYS A 3 -4.90 -8.64 3.85
N ALA A 4 -4.34 -7.48 3.53
CA ALA A 4 -2.91 -7.38 3.33
C ALA A 4 -2.22 -7.45 4.68
N GLU A 5 -1.03 -8.03 4.70
CA GLU A 5 -0.19 -8.12 5.88
C GLU A 5 0.97 -7.12 5.79
N VAL A 6 1.61 -6.83 6.92
CA VAL A 6 2.79 -5.97 6.95
C VAL A 6 3.87 -6.56 6.05
N GLY A 7 4.47 -5.72 5.21
CA GLY A 7 5.45 -6.10 4.19
C GLY A 7 4.86 -6.42 2.82
N ASN A 8 3.55 -6.70 2.71
CA ASN A 8 2.92 -6.94 1.41
C ASN A 8 2.94 -5.69 0.52
N ILE A 9 2.93 -5.89 -0.79
CA ILE A 9 2.79 -4.81 -1.76
C ILE A 9 1.35 -4.79 -2.25
N ILE A 10 0.72 -3.62 -2.14
CA ILE A 10 -0.64 -3.39 -2.62
C ILE A 10 -0.66 -2.36 -3.73
N GLU A 11 -1.57 -2.56 -4.69
CA GLU A 11 -1.93 -1.58 -5.70
C GLU A 11 -3.27 -0.94 -5.34
N PHE A 12 -3.33 0.38 -5.41
CA PHE A 12 -4.53 1.17 -5.14
C PHE A 12 -4.63 2.35 -6.11
N ARG A 13 -5.80 3.01 -6.15
CA ARG A 13 -6.07 4.16 -7.05
C ARG A 13 -5.71 3.92 -8.53
N GLY A 14 -5.79 2.67 -9.00
CA GLY A 14 -5.61 2.32 -10.42
C GLY A 14 -4.18 2.38 -10.94
N GLY A 15 -3.17 2.25 -10.08
CA GLY A 15 -1.76 2.15 -10.50
C GLY A 15 -0.74 2.60 -9.46
N LEU A 16 -1.17 3.19 -8.34
CA LEU A 16 -0.26 3.50 -7.23
C LEU A 16 0.04 2.22 -6.47
N GLN A 17 1.32 2.02 -6.16
CA GLN A 17 1.80 0.86 -5.43
C GLN A 17 2.48 1.29 -4.15
N GLY A 18 2.32 0.51 -3.10
CA GLY A 18 2.96 0.81 -1.83
C GLY A 18 3.14 -0.44 -0.97
N ILE A 19 4.13 -0.39 -0.08
CA ILE A 19 4.41 -1.45 0.87
C ILE A 19 3.57 -1.19 2.13
N VAL A 20 2.86 -2.21 2.61
CA VAL A 20 2.08 -2.13 3.84
C VAL A 20 3.03 -2.06 5.04
N GLU A 21 3.05 -0.92 5.73
CA GLU A 21 3.78 -0.77 6.99
C GLU A 21 2.91 -1.13 8.19
N LYS A 22 1.60 -0.85 8.12
CA LYS A 22 0.69 -1.08 9.24
C LYS A 22 -0.68 -1.51 8.76
N VAL A 23 -1.30 -2.42 9.49
CA VAL A 23 -2.67 -2.88 9.27
C VAL A 23 -3.53 -2.43 10.44
N ASN A 24 -4.61 -1.72 10.15
CA ASN A 24 -5.66 -1.37 11.10
C ASN A 24 -6.92 -2.22 10.80
N GLU A 25 -7.99 -2.03 11.57
CA GLU A 25 -9.21 -2.81 11.39
C GLU A 25 -9.89 -2.60 10.02
N ASN A 26 -9.92 -1.34 9.57
CA ASN A 26 -10.64 -0.88 8.39
C ASN A 26 -9.73 -0.34 7.26
N SER A 27 -8.44 -0.19 7.53
CA SER A 27 -7.47 0.42 6.61
C SER A 27 -6.07 -0.14 6.81
N VAL A 28 -5.21 0.09 5.83
CA VAL A 28 -3.77 -0.13 5.91
C VAL A 28 -3.04 1.19 5.69
N ILE A 29 -1.91 1.34 6.36
CA ILE A 29 -0.95 2.41 6.09
C ILE A 29 0.09 1.82 5.14
N VAL A 30 0.27 2.48 4.01
CA VAL A 30 1.28 2.12 3.02
C VAL A 30 2.34 3.19 2.88
N ASP A 31 3.55 2.73 2.65
CA ASP A 31 4.68 3.56 2.28
C ASP A 31 4.85 3.57 0.75
N LEU A 32 4.92 4.78 0.20
CA LEU A 32 5.03 5.07 -1.23
C LEU A 32 6.47 5.30 -1.68
N THR A 33 7.45 5.28 -0.77
CA THR A 33 8.87 5.36 -1.16
C THR A 33 9.31 4.16 -1.99
N TYR A 34 8.48 3.11 -2.05
CA TYR A 34 8.59 2.02 -3.01
C TYR A 34 8.52 2.45 -4.48
N MET A 35 7.84 3.56 -4.79
CA MET A 35 7.77 4.12 -6.14
C MET A 35 8.78 5.27 -6.27
N ASP A 36 9.79 5.17 -7.13
CA ASP A 36 10.82 6.22 -7.29
C ASP A 36 10.24 7.61 -7.65
N ASN A 37 9.09 7.65 -8.31
CA ASN A 37 8.43 8.89 -8.75
C ASN A 37 7.45 9.50 -7.73
N TYR A 38 7.36 8.96 -6.50
CA TYR A 38 6.42 9.48 -5.50
C TYR A 38 6.63 10.97 -5.18
N ARG A 39 7.88 11.45 -5.21
CA ARG A 39 8.24 12.86 -4.99
C ARG A 39 7.79 13.77 -6.13
N ASP A 40 7.86 13.28 -7.36
CA ASP A 40 7.45 14.02 -8.55
C ASP A 40 5.93 14.19 -8.61
N LEU A 41 5.20 13.23 -8.04
CA LEU A 41 3.75 13.25 -7.89
C LEU A 41 3.26 14.09 -6.69
N GLU A 42 4.17 14.78 -5.98
CA GLU A 42 3.87 15.56 -4.76
C GLU A 42 3.10 14.75 -3.70
N LEU A 43 3.33 13.43 -3.64
CA LEU A 43 2.66 12.55 -2.68
C LEU A 43 3.41 12.52 -1.35
N ASP A 44 2.65 12.46 -0.26
CA ASP A 44 3.18 12.10 1.05
C ASP A 44 3.84 10.72 1.01
N GLN A 45 4.91 10.54 1.78
CA GLN A 45 5.61 9.25 1.90
C GLN A 45 4.66 8.12 2.32
N ARG A 46 3.66 8.44 3.14
CA ARG A 46 2.70 7.48 3.68
C ARG A 46 1.28 7.89 3.36
N THR A 47 0.46 6.91 3.02
CA THR A 47 -0.98 7.14 2.82
C THR A 47 -1.81 6.04 3.47
N VAL A 48 -3.05 6.38 3.81
CA VAL A 48 -4.03 5.46 4.38
C VAL A 48 -4.95 4.95 3.28
N VAL A 49 -5.06 3.64 3.15
CA VAL A 49 -5.87 2.98 2.12
C VAL A 49 -6.87 2.04 2.78
N ASN A 50 -8.14 2.14 2.41
CA ASN A 50 -9.18 1.25 2.93
C ASN A 50 -9.04 -0.16 2.34
N HIS A 51 -9.35 -1.21 3.13
CA HIS A 51 -9.35 -2.61 2.66
C HIS A 51 -10.20 -2.89 1.41
N LYS A 52 -11.20 -2.05 1.12
CA LYS A 52 -12.05 -2.15 -0.07
C LYS A 52 -11.44 -1.53 -1.33
N ASN A 53 -10.36 -0.74 -1.20
CA ASN A 53 -9.82 0.13 -2.25
C ASN A 53 -8.40 -0.24 -2.71
N TYR A 54 -7.95 -1.47 -2.46
CA TYR A 54 -6.67 -1.96 -2.95
C TYR A 54 -6.71 -3.43 -3.37
N LYS A 55 -5.67 -3.87 -4.08
CA LYS A 55 -5.41 -5.27 -4.42
C LYS A 55 -4.01 -5.64 -3.95
N VAL A 56 -3.86 -6.79 -3.29
CA VAL A 56 -2.53 -7.33 -2.96
C VAL A 56 -1.92 -7.88 -4.25
N ILE A 57 -0.78 -7.33 -4.67
CA ILE A 57 -0.08 -7.73 -5.90
C ILE A 57 1.17 -8.57 -5.60
N LYS A 58 1.72 -8.46 -4.39
CA LYS A 58 2.84 -9.28 -3.92
C LYS A 58 2.68 -9.61 -2.44
N GLU A 59 2.51 -10.90 -2.15
CA GLU A 59 2.57 -11.44 -0.79
C GLU A 59 4.06 -11.68 -0.47
N THR A 60 4.53 -11.17 0.67
CA THR A 60 5.87 -11.52 1.17
C THR A 60 5.79 -12.88 1.81
N ALA A 61 6.16 -13.92 1.06
CA ALA A 61 6.39 -15.25 1.61
C ALA A 61 7.74 -15.22 2.35
N TYR A 62 7.69 -15.10 3.67
CA TYR A 62 8.80 -15.52 4.52
C TYR A 62 8.73 -17.02 4.73
#